data_AF-A0A6A2YG65-F1
#
_entry.id   AF-A0A6A2YG65-F1
#
_cell.length_a   1.000
_cell.length_b   1.000
_cell.length_c   1.000
_cell.angle_alpha   90.00
_cell.angle_beta   90.00
_cell.angle_gamma   90.00
#
_symmetry.space_group_name_H-M   'P 1'
#
loop_
_entity.id
_entity.type
_entity.pdbx_description
1 polymer ?
#
loop_
_entity_poly.entity_id
_entity_poly.type
_entity_poly.pdbx_seq_one_letter_code
_entity_poly.pdbx_strand_id
1 'polypeptide(L)'
;MDVLVMENLLFRRKITRLYDLKGSTRSRYNPDTSGSNKVLLDQNLIEAMPTSPIFVGSQSKRLLERAVWNDTSFLALVDVMDYSLLVGVDEEKHELVLGIIDFMRQYTWDKHLETWVKTSGILGGPKNAPPTVISPQQYKKRFRKAMTAYFLMVPDQWSPPTTVPSGSQTDLCEENTHSGNPVEL
;
A
#
# COMPACT_ATOMS: atom_id res chain seq x y z
N MET A 1 2.14 -27.31 24.72
CA MET A 1 1.19 -26.33 24.17
C MET A 1 1.96 -25.04 24.10
N ASP A 2 2.15 -24.51 22.90
CA ASP A 2 2.91 -23.29 22.69
C ASP A 2 1.94 -22.12 22.51
N VAL A 3 2.15 -21.05 23.27
CA VAL A 3 1.29 -19.86 23.25
C VAL A 3 2.16 -18.61 23.12
N LEU A 4 1.65 -17.63 22.39
CA LEU A 4 2.26 -16.30 22.29
C LEU A 4 1.29 -15.28 22.90
N VAL A 5 1.79 -14.47 23.82
CA VAL A 5 1.05 -13.34 24.39
C VAL A 5 1.51 -12.08 23.68
N MET A 6 0.56 -11.29 23.19
CA MET A 6 0.79 -10.08 22.41
C MET A 6 -0.24 -9.01 22.75
N GLU A 7 0.04 -7.78 22.38
CA GLU A 7 -0.83 -6.63 22.63
C GLU A 7 -2.18 -6.79 21.93
N ASN A 8 -3.26 -6.39 22.62
CA ASN A 8 -4.57 -6.26 22.02
C ASN A 8 -4.78 -4.84 21.48
N LEU A 9 -4.62 -4.69 20.17
CA LEU A 9 -4.78 -3.41 19.47
C LEU A 9 -6.12 -2.72 19.77
N LEU A 10 -7.20 -3.47 19.93
CA LEU A 10 -8.57 -2.93 20.05
C LEU A 10 -9.01 -2.72 21.50
N PHE A 11 -8.10 -2.83 22.47
CA PHE A 11 -8.44 -2.74 23.88
C PHE A 11 -9.01 -1.35 24.26
N ARG A 12 -10.16 -1.33 24.94
CA ARG A 12 -10.88 -0.10 25.36
C ARG A 12 -11.23 0.86 24.21
N ARG A 13 -11.48 0.29 23.02
CA ARG A 13 -11.95 1.01 21.83
C ARG A 13 -13.36 0.58 21.48
N LYS A 14 -14.19 1.52 21.01
CA LYS A 14 -15.51 1.20 20.49
C LYS A 14 -15.46 1.21 18.97
N ILE A 15 -15.05 0.07 18.42
CA ILE A 15 -14.82 -0.06 16.98
C ILE A 15 -16.16 -0.18 16.26
N THR A 16 -16.47 0.78 15.39
CA THR A 16 -17.67 0.76 14.54
C THR A 16 -17.42 0.02 13.23
N ARG A 17 -16.18 0.09 12.72
CA ARG A 17 -15.73 -0.61 11.52
C ARG A 17 -14.36 -1.21 11.75
N LEU A 18 -14.22 -2.51 11.48
CA LEU A 18 -12.96 -3.23 11.59
C LEU A 18 -12.58 -3.79 10.22
N TYR A 19 -11.40 -3.44 9.73
CA TYR A 19 -10.87 -3.96 8.47
C TYR A 19 -9.62 -4.80 8.69
N ASP A 20 -9.51 -5.89 7.95
CA ASP A 20 -8.27 -6.63 7.72
C ASP A 20 -7.87 -6.34 6.27
N LEU A 21 -6.71 -5.72 6.04
CA LEU A 21 -6.28 -5.25 4.73
C LEU A 21 -4.96 -5.90 4.30
N LYS A 22 -4.93 -6.54 3.13
CA LYS A 22 -3.74 -7.22 2.56
C LYS A 22 -3.17 -6.55 1.31
N GLY A 23 -3.86 -5.54 0.79
CA GLY A 23 -3.57 -4.88 -0.48
C GLY A 23 -3.85 -5.75 -1.70
N SER A 24 -4.77 -6.71 -1.60
CA SER A 24 -5.24 -7.53 -2.73
C SER A 24 -6.75 -7.53 -2.78
N THR A 25 -7.35 -7.60 -3.97
CA THR A 25 -8.80 -7.56 -4.16
C THR A 25 -9.44 -8.93 -4.42
N ARG A 26 -8.68 -9.89 -4.99
CA ARG A 26 -9.20 -11.23 -5.29
C ARG A 26 -9.53 -11.99 -3.99
N SER A 27 -10.75 -12.50 -3.87
CA SER A 27 -11.24 -13.22 -2.68
C SER A 27 -11.11 -12.41 -1.38
N ARG A 28 -11.21 -11.07 -1.48
CA ARG A 28 -11.06 -10.14 -0.36
C ARG A 28 -12.31 -9.28 -0.17
N TYR A 29 -13.46 -9.94 -0.22
CA TYR A 29 -14.77 -9.36 0.05
C TYR A 29 -15.49 -10.19 1.10
N ASN A 30 -16.06 -9.53 2.11
CA ASN A 30 -16.97 -10.15 3.05
C ASN A 30 -18.42 -9.74 2.70
N PRO A 31 -19.28 -10.66 2.22
CA PRO A 31 -20.66 -10.36 1.86
C PRO A 31 -21.59 -10.25 3.08
N ASP A 32 -21.16 -10.76 4.23
CA ASP A 32 -21.95 -10.80 5.44
C ASP A 32 -21.76 -9.51 6.24
N THR A 33 -22.58 -8.51 5.91
CA THR A 33 -22.63 -7.20 6.59
C THR A 33 -23.63 -7.14 7.73
N SER A 34 -24.35 -8.22 8.03
CA SER A 34 -25.36 -8.26 9.10
C SER A 34 -24.76 -8.80 10.41
N GLY A 35 -24.31 -7.89 11.28
CA GLY A 35 -23.84 -8.24 12.63
C GLY A 35 -22.94 -7.18 13.27
N SER A 36 -22.79 -7.23 14.60
CA SER A 36 -22.10 -6.20 15.39
C SER A 36 -20.57 -6.35 15.49
N ASN A 37 -19.97 -7.41 14.94
CA ASN A 37 -18.54 -7.74 15.10
C ASN A 37 -17.92 -8.35 13.83
N LYS A 38 -18.20 -7.78 12.66
CA LYS A 38 -17.69 -8.30 11.38
C LYS A 38 -16.38 -7.63 11.00
N VAL A 39 -15.44 -8.44 10.50
CA VAL A 39 -14.19 -7.97 9.90
C VAL A 39 -14.42 -7.79 8.40
N LEU A 40 -14.27 -6.55 7.93
CA LEU A 40 -14.35 -6.15 6.54
C LEU A 40 -12.99 -6.31 5.86
N LEU A 41 -12.99 -6.47 4.54
CA LEU A 41 -11.76 -6.71 3.78
C LEU A 41 -11.48 -5.59 2.77
N ASP A 42 -10.40 -5.71 2.01
CA ASP A 42 -9.94 -4.73 1.04
C ASP A 42 -11.03 -4.27 0.07
N GLN A 43 -11.83 -5.20 -0.47
CA GLN A 43 -12.89 -4.88 -1.43
C GLN A 43 -14.03 -4.10 -0.76
N ASN A 44 -14.40 -4.47 0.48
CA ASN A 44 -15.41 -3.72 1.24
C ASN A 44 -14.97 -2.27 1.51
N LEU A 45 -13.68 -2.04 1.79
CA LEU A 45 -13.15 -0.70 1.99
C LEU A 45 -13.20 0.12 0.70
N ILE A 46 -12.77 -0.47 -0.42
CA ILE A 46 -12.78 0.20 -1.74
C ILE A 46 -14.21 0.60 -2.14
N GLU A 47 -15.19 -0.28 -1.92
CA GLU A 47 -16.60 0.00 -2.21
C GLU A 47 -17.18 1.11 -1.31
N ALA A 48 -16.71 1.22 -0.08
CA ALA A 48 -17.11 2.27 0.85
C ALA A 48 -16.45 3.63 0.56
N MET A 49 -15.33 3.69 -0.17
CA MET A 49 -14.59 4.94 -0.39
C MET A 49 -15.41 6.10 -0.99
N PRO A 50 -16.28 5.89 -2.00
CA PRO A 50 -17.03 7.00 -2.59
C PRO A 50 -18.05 7.63 -1.63
N THR A 51 -18.53 6.88 -0.63
CA THR A 51 -19.62 7.30 0.26
C THR A 51 -19.16 7.55 1.70
N SER A 52 -18.13 6.87 2.16
CA SER A 52 -17.58 6.96 3.52
C SER A 52 -16.06 6.75 3.51
N PRO A 53 -15.29 7.69 2.90
CA PRO A 53 -13.84 7.60 2.86
C PRO A 53 -13.21 7.74 4.26
N ILE A 54 -12.06 7.11 4.45
CA ILE A 54 -11.22 7.32 5.64
C ILE A 54 -10.24 8.45 5.33
N PHE A 55 -10.46 9.60 5.95
CA PHE A 55 -9.56 10.75 5.88
C PHE A 55 -8.54 10.73 7.01
N VAL A 56 -7.29 11.05 6.68
CA VAL A 56 -6.20 11.20 7.64
C VAL A 56 -5.50 12.54 7.44
N GLY A 57 -5.12 13.19 8.54
CA GLY A 57 -4.29 14.40 8.49
C GLY A 57 -2.90 14.11 7.92
N SER A 58 -2.24 15.14 7.39
CA SER A 58 -0.90 15.07 6.79
C SER A 58 0.14 14.39 7.70
N GLN A 59 0.21 14.79 8.97
CA GLN A 59 1.14 14.23 9.95
C GLN A 59 0.84 12.74 10.22
N SER A 60 -0.42 12.40 10.47
CA SER A 60 -0.84 11.02 10.70
C SER A 60 -0.60 10.13 9.48
N LYS A 61 -0.84 10.65 8.27
CA LYS A 61 -0.52 9.95 7.01
C LYS A 61 0.97 9.63 6.93
N ARG A 62 1.84 10.61 7.18
CA ARG A 62 3.30 10.41 7.15
C ARG A 62 3.77 9.39 8.19
N LEU A 63 3.21 9.43 9.39
CA LEU A 63 3.51 8.45 10.44
C LEU A 63 3.08 7.04 10.03
N LEU A 64 1.87 6.90 9.51
CA LEU A 64 1.36 5.63 9.00
C LEU A 64 2.24 5.07 7.88
N GLU A 65 2.56 5.88 6.87
CA GLU A 65 3.38 5.44 5.74
C GLU A 65 4.79 5.05 6.17
N ARG A 66 5.38 5.80 7.11
CA ARG A 66 6.70 5.48 7.65
C ARG A 66 6.69 4.18 8.46
N ALA A 67 5.68 3.97 9.31
CA ALA A 67 5.52 2.75 10.08
C ALA A 67 5.35 1.54 9.14
N VAL A 68 4.39 1.62 8.21
CA VAL A 68 4.16 0.57 7.20
C VAL A 68 5.42 0.32 6.38
N TRP A 69 6.15 1.37 5.98
CA TRP A 69 7.42 1.20 5.26
C TRP A 69 8.44 0.42 6.10
N ASN A 70 8.71 0.84 7.33
CA ASN A 70 9.73 0.21 8.15
C ASN A 70 9.39 -1.25 8.48
N ASP A 71 8.16 -1.51 8.93
CA ASP A 71 7.74 -2.83 9.35
C ASP A 71 7.74 -3.81 8.18
N THR A 72 7.19 -3.40 7.04
CA THR A 72 7.15 -4.27 5.86
C THR A 72 8.53 -4.43 5.20
N SER A 73 9.48 -3.52 5.43
CA SER A 73 10.89 -3.74 5.05
C SER A 73 11.48 -4.88 5.88
N PHE A 74 11.24 -4.88 7.19
CA PHE A 74 11.68 -5.94 8.09
C PHE A 74 11.02 -7.28 7.76
N LEU A 75 9.70 -7.32 7.62
CA LEU A 75 8.97 -8.56 7.31
C LEU A 75 9.45 -9.21 6.01
N ALA A 76 9.69 -8.42 4.97
CA ALA A 76 10.23 -8.94 3.71
C ALA A 76 11.71 -9.35 3.79
N LEU A 77 12.48 -8.87 4.78
CA LEU A 77 13.85 -9.30 5.04
C LEU A 77 13.90 -10.67 5.71
N VAL A 78 12.90 -10.99 6.54
CA VAL A 78 12.77 -12.28 7.23
C VAL A 78 11.80 -13.24 6.53
N ASP A 79 11.55 -13.02 5.23
CA ASP A 79 10.68 -13.83 4.37
C ASP A 79 9.26 -14.06 4.90
N VAL A 80 8.75 -13.13 5.71
CA VAL A 80 7.37 -13.12 6.18
C VAL A 80 6.47 -12.44 5.16
N MET A 81 5.35 -13.08 4.86
CA MET A 81 4.27 -12.47 4.10
C MET A 81 2.90 -12.97 4.55
N ASP A 82 1.84 -12.63 3.82
CA ASP A 82 0.43 -12.85 4.20
C ASP A 82 -0.02 -12.13 5.48
N TYR A 83 0.79 -11.20 5.99
CA TYR A 83 0.39 -10.27 7.05
C TYR A 83 -0.68 -9.28 6.56
N SER A 84 -1.51 -8.82 7.48
CA SER A 84 -2.55 -7.81 7.23
C SER A 84 -2.32 -6.55 8.05
N LEU A 85 -2.79 -5.41 7.56
CA LEU A 85 -3.02 -4.24 8.43
C LEU A 85 -4.42 -4.39 9.03
N LEU A 86 -4.50 -4.57 10.35
CA LEU A 86 -5.76 -4.46 11.08
C LEU A 86 -6.07 -2.98 11.30
N VAL A 87 -7.29 -2.57 11.00
CA VAL A 87 -7.75 -1.18 11.04
C VAL A 87 -9.08 -1.09 11.78
N GLY A 88 -9.05 -0.56 12.99
CA GLY A 88 -10.25 -0.21 13.75
C GLY A 88 -10.59 1.28 13.57
N VAL A 89 -11.84 1.57 13.22
CA VAL A 89 -12.40 2.92 13.24
C VAL A 89 -13.18 3.11 14.53
N ASP A 90 -12.75 4.04 15.37
CA ASP A 90 -13.47 4.47 16.58
C ASP A 90 -14.13 5.83 16.29
N GLU A 91 -15.41 5.80 15.91
CA GLU A 91 -16.16 7.01 15.55
C GLU A 91 -16.51 7.89 16.75
N GLU A 92 -16.51 7.34 17.97
CA GLU A 92 -16.74 8.14 19.18
C GLU A 92 -15.53 9.00 19.54
N LYS A 93 -14.32 8.44 19.38
CA LYS A 93 -13.06 9.15 19.64
C LYS A 93 -12.50 9.86 18.42
N HIS A 94 -13.07 9.62 17.23
CA HIS A 94 -12.52 10.07 15.94
C HIS A 94 -11.07 9.60 15.72
N GLU A 95 -10.78 8.35 16.07
CA GLU A 95 -9.45 7.76 15.99
C GLU A 95 -9.42 6.54 15.06
N LEU A 96 -8.29 6.36 14.39
CA LEU A 96 -7.93 5.12 13.72
C LEU A 96 -6.94 4.35 14.58
N VAL A 97 -7.22 3.07 14.79
CA VAL A 97 -6.34 2.14 15.50
C VAL A 97 -5.81 1.14 14.50
N LEU A 98 -4.50 1.07 14.35
CA LEU A 98 -3.84 0.37 13.25
C LEU A 98 -2.73 -0.53 13.78
N GLY A 99 -2.55 -1.71 13.18
CA GLY A 99 -1.40 -2.56 13.48
C GLY A 99 -1.24 -3.71 12.50
N ILE A 100 -0.01 -4.12 12.22
CA ILE A 100 0.24 -5.30 11.38
C ILE A 100 0.02 -6.56 12.22
N ILE A 101 -0.75 -7.51 11.69
CA ILE A 101 -1.09 -8.79 12.32
C ILE A 101 -0.67 -9.97 11.42
N ASP A 102 -0.80 -11.20 11.94
CA ASP A 102 -0.50 -12.45 11.23
C ASP A 102 0.94 -12.60 10.71
N PHE A 103 1.89 -11.91 11.35
CA PHE A 103 3.30 -11.90 10.94
C PHE A 103 4.17 -13.01 11.56
N MET A 104 3.62 -13.85 12.43
CA MET A 104 4.40 -14.88 13.15
C MET A 104 4.77 -16.09 12.28
N ARG A 105 4.07 -16.29 11.15
CA ARG A 105 4.36 -17.42 10.25
C ARG A 105 5.32 -16.95 9.17
N GLN A 106 6.54 -17.48 9.20
CA GLN A 106 7.38 -17.47 8.00
C GLN A 106 6.69 -18.32 6.94
N TYR A 107 6.50 -17.73 5.77
CA TYR A 107 5.97 -18.49 4.65
C TYR A 107 7.14 -19.25 4.03
N THR A 108 7.12 -20.59 4.09
CA THR A 108 8.10 -21.44 3.38
C THR A 108 7.78 -21.44 1.87
N TRP A 109 8.07 -20.31 1.20
CA TRP A 109 7.77 -20.11 -0.23
C TRP A 109 8.61 -21.00 -1.10
N ASP A 110 9.80 -21.36 -0.62
CA ASP A 110 10.72 -22.32 -1.18
C ASP A 110 9.99 -23.61 -1.65
N LYS A 111 9.06 -24.15 -0.86
CA LYS A 111 8.26 -25.33 -1.27
C LYS A 111 7.22 -25.05 -2.36
N HIS A 112 6.60 -23.87 -2.35
CA HIS A 112 5.54 -23.53 -3.31
C HIS A 112 6.11 -22.93 -4.62
N LEU A 113 7.25 -22.26 -4.55
CA LEU A 113 7.98 -21.72 -5.69
C LEU A 113 8.57 -22.83 -6.54
N GLU A 114 9.16 -23.88 -5.94
CA GLU A 114 9.53 -25.08 -6.69
C GLU A 114 8.34 -25.66 -7.45
N THR A 115 7.18 -25.74 -6.79
CA THR A 115 5.95 -26.28 -7.39
C THR A 115 5.44 -25.40 -8.52
N TRP A 116 5.49 -24.07 -8.39
CA TRP A 116 5.02 -23.15 -9.43
C TRP A 116 5.98 -23.02 -10.60
N VAL A 117 7.29 -22.94 -10.37
CA VAL A 117 8.29 -22.95 -11.46
C VAL A 117 8.18 -24.25 -12.27
N LYS A 118 7.95 -25.39 -11.60
CA LYS A 118 7.67 -26.68 -12.26
C LYS A 118 6.34 -26.67 -13.03
N THR A 119 5.28 -26.08 -12.48
CA THR A 119 3.94 -26.10 -13.09
C THR A 119 3.78 -25.10 -14.24
N SER A 120 4.31 -23.89 -14.11
CA SER A 120 4.20 -22.84 -15.14
C SER A 120 5.22 -22.98 -16.27
N GLY A 121 6.39 -23.60 -16.03
CA GLY A 121 7.38 -23.86 -17.07
C GLY A 121 7.06 -25.05 -17.98
N ILE A 122 6.27 -26.02 -17.50
CA ILE A 122 5.99 -27.28 -18.22
C ILE A 122 4.56 -27.33 -18.78
N LEU A 123 3.58 -26.65 -18.16
CA LEU A 123 2.15 -26.82 -18.47
C LEU A 123 1.44 -25.61 -19.10
N GLY A 124 2.17 -24.64 -19.66
CA GLY A 124 1.58 -23.66 -20.61
C GLY A 124 0.35 -22.88 -20.12
N GLY A 125 0.34 -22.43 -18.86
CA GLY A 125 -0.77 -21.63 -18.31
C GLY A 125 -0.96 -20.25 -18.97
N PRO A 126 -2.15 -19.63 -18.85
CA PRO A 126 -2.48 -18.38 -19.54
C PRO A 126 -1.53 -17.22 -19.20
N LYS A 127 -0.95 -16.60 -20.22
CA LYS A 127 0.14 -15.62 -20.14
C LYS A 127 -0.19 -14.27 -19.47
N ASN A 128 -1.45 -14.01 -19.09
CA ASN A 128 -1.93 -12.67 -18.71
C ASN A 128 -2.45 -12.52 -17.26
N ALA A 129 -2.39 -13.56 -16.43
CA ALA A 129 -2.74 -13.44 -15.02
C ALA A 129 -1.44 -13.34 -14.19
N PRO A 130 -1.22 -12.25 -13.42
CA PRO A 130 -0.08 -12.21 -12.51
C PRO A 130 -0.18 -13.40 -11.55
N PRO A 131 0.94 -14.06 -11.22
CA PRO A 131 0.92 -15.26 -10.41
C PRO A 131 0.19 -14.99 -9.09
N THR A 132 -0.68 -15.93 -8.70
CA THR A 132 -1.43 -15.85 -7.43
C THR A 132 -0.48 -15.87 -6.22
N VAL A 133 0.68 -16.45 -6.45
CA VAL A 133 1.85 -16.55 -5.58
C VAL A 133 2.82 -15.41 -5.92
N ILE A 134 3.16 -14.57 -4.95
CA ILE A 134 4.11 -13.46 -5.14
C ILE A 134 5.24 -13.56 -4.12
N SER A 135 6.43 -13.09 -4.47
CA SER A 135 7.56 -13.08 -3.53
C SER A 135 7.32 -12.10 -2.36
N PRO A 136 7.99 -12.26 -1.21
CA PRO A 136 7.87 -11.31 -0.09
C PRO A 136 8.13 -9.85 -0.51
N GLN A 137 9.08 -9.63 -1.41
CA GLN A 137 9.39 -8.30 -1.96
C GLN A 137 8.25 -7.72 -2.82
N GLN A 138 7.57 -8.57 -3.60
CA GLN A 138 6.40 -8.18 -4.38
C GLN A 138 5.18 -7.95 -3.47
N TYR A 139 4.96 -8.80 -2.46
CA TYR A 139 3.92 -8.62 -1.45
C TYR A 139 4.06 -7.29 -0.74
N LYS A 140 5.26 -6.97 -0.25
CA LYS A 140 5.61 -5.67 0.35
C LYS A 140 5.24 -4.49 -0.54
N LYS A 141 5.65 -4.51 -1.81
CA LYS A 141 5.37 -3.42 -2.76
C LYS A 141 3.86 -3.25 -2.97
N ARG A 142 3.14 -4.35 -3.17
CA ARG A 142 1.68 -4.36 -3.33
C ARG A 142 0.97 -3.80 -2.09
N PHE A 143 1.32 -4.32 -0.91
CA PHE A 143 0.76 -3.91 0.36
C PHE A 143 0.95 -2.42 0.62
N ARG A 144 2.18 -1.89 0.44
CA ARG A 144 2.48 -0.46 0.58
C ARG A 144 1.65 0.40 -0.35
N LYS A 145 1.61 0.05 -1.64
CA LYS A 145 0.83 0.79 -2.64
C LYS A 145 -0.64 0.87 -2.25
N ALA A 146 -1.20 -0.24 -1.76
CA ALA A 146 -2.58 -0.29 -1.30
C ALA A 146 -2.80 0.58 -0.06
N MET A 147 -1.96 0.48 0.98
CA MET A 147 -2.10 1.33 2.18
C MET A 147 -1.97 2.82 1.85
N THR A 148 -1.07 3.20 0.95
CA THR A 148 -1.01 4.59 0.48
C THR A 148 -2.31 5.03 -0.19
N ALA A 149 -2.94 4.18 -1.01
CA ALA A 149 -4.22 4.50 -1.67
C ALA A 149 -5.43 4.45 -0.73
N TYR A 150 -5.40 3.61 0.30
CA TYR A 150 -6.55 3.35 1.17
C TYR A 150 -6.87 4.46 2.17
N PHE A 151 -5.85 5.18 2.65
CA PHE A 151 -6.03 6.27 3.61
C PHE A 151 -5.84 7.62 2.93
N LEU A 152 -6.93 8.33 2.66
CA LEU A 152 -6.88 9.58 1.90
C LEU A 152 -6.36 10.71 2.77
N MET A 153 -5.28 11.36 2.33
CA MET A 153 -4.72 12.50 3.03
C MET A 153 -5.54 13.75 2.72
N VAL A 154 -5.94 14.47 3.75
CA VAL A 154 -6.52 15.81 3.60
C VAL A 154 -5.37 16.83 3.72
N PRO A 155 -5.23 17.79 2.78
CA PRO A 155 -4.26 18.87 2.91
C PRO A 155 -4.48 19.64 4.21
N ASP A 156 -3.40 19.92 4.94
CA ASP A 156 -3.48 20.86 6.05
C ASP A 156 -3.33 22.30 5.53
N GLN A 157 -3.82 23.28 6.31
CA GLN A 157 -3.76 24.70 5.94
C GLN A 157 -2.32 25.27 5.96
N TRP A 158 -1.33 24.45 6.33
CA TRP A 158 0.07 24.83 6.58
C TRP A 158 1.04 24.13 5.62
N SER A 159 0.52 23.38 4.66
CA SER A 159 1.30 22.72 3.62
C SER A 159 1.78 23.81 2.67
N PRO A 160 3.11 23.99 2.47
CA PRO A 160 3.57 24.84 1.39
C PRO A 160 2.97 24.30 0.08
N PRO A 161 2.48 25.17 -0.82
CA PRO A 161 1.92 24.73 -2.08
C PRO A 161 2.92 23.83 -2.77
N THR A 162 2.50 22.65 -3.21
CA THR A 162 3.33 21.77 -4.03
C THR A 162 3.74 22.57 -5.26
N THR A 163 4.98 23.06 -5.28
CA THR A 163 5.53 23.73 -6.45
C THR A 163 5.66 22.68 -7.54
N VAL A 164 4.65 22.60 -8.40
CA VAL A 164 4.74 21.86 -9.65
C VAL A 164 5.86 22.56 -10.44
N PRO A 165 6.95 21.87 -10.85
CA PRO A 165 7.94 22.49 -11.69
C PRO A 165 7.25 22.87 -13.00
N SER A 166 6.96 24.16 -13.16
CA SER A 166 6.57 24.72 -14.46
C SER A 166 7.77 24.48 -15.38
N GLY A 167 7.56 23.68 -16.43
CA GLY A 167 8.58 23.45 -17.44
C GLY A 167 9.01 24.79 -18.02
N SER A 168 10.24 25.19 -17.72
CA SER A 168 10.88 26.33 -18.35
C SER A 168 11.10 25.98 -19.82
N GLN A 169 10.27 26.60 -20.68
CA GLN A 169 10.54 26.88 -22.07
C GLN A 169 11.98 27.40 -22.19
N THR A 170 12.86 26.65 -22.86
CA THR A 170 14.11 27.20 -23.37
C THR A 170 13.80 27.82 -24.72
N ASP A 171 13.75 29.16 -24.72
CA ASP A 171 13.64 29.98 -25.92
C ASP A 171 14.82 29.74 -26.86
N LEU A 172 14.49 29.66 -28.14
CA LEU A 172 15.38 29.69 -29.28
C LEU A 172 16.04 31.08 -29.35
N CYS A 173 17.36 31.14 -29.35
CA CYS A 173 18.09 32.32 -29.80
C CYS A 173 18.68 32.04 -31.18
N GLU A 174 18.04 32.61 -32.21
CA GLU A 174 18.66 32.88 -33.50
C GLU A 174 19.75 33.95 -33.31
N GLU A 175 20.96 33.67 -33.77
CA GLU A 175 22.01 34.68 -33.94
C GLU A 175 22.35 34.75 -35.42
N ASN A 176 21.92 35.82 -36.07
CA ASN A 176 22.31 36.19 -37.42
C ASN A 176 22.67 37.67 -37.41
N THR A 177 23.95 38.00 -37.59
CA THR A 177 24.34 39.25 -38.26
C THR A 177 25.69 39.12 -38.94
N HIS A 178 25.72 39.54 -40.20
CA HIS A 178 26.80 39.55 -41.17
C HIS A 178 28.02 40.39 -40.78
N SER A 179 29.22 40.03 -41.26
CA SER A 179 29.86 40.65 -42.45
C SER A 179 31.40 40.46 -42.50
N GLY A 180 31.93 40.22 -43.70
CA GLY A 180 33.23 40.75 -44.14
C GLY A 180 34.44 39.80 -44.14
N ASN A 181 34.81 39.32 -45.34
CA ASN A 181 36.09 38.65 -45.67
C ASN A 181 37.32 39.55 -45.39
N PRO A 182 38.51 38.94 -45.38
CA PRO A 182 39.52 39.36 -46.36
C PRO A 182 40.20 38.21 -47.13
N VAL A 183 40.83 38.62 -48.23
CA VAL A 183 41.52 37.87 -49.30
C VAL A 183 43.02 37.75 -48.97
N GLU A 184 43.72 36.87 -49.72
CA GLU A 184 45.18 36.61 -49.84
C GLU A 184 45.76 35.59 -48.84
N LEU A 185 46.48 34.53 -49.23
CA LEU A 185 47.16 34.08 -50.47
C LEU A 185 47.08 32.55 -50.57
#